data_AF-A0A9N9KCJ8-F1
#
_entry.id   AF-A0A9N9KCJ8-F1
#
_cell.length_a   1.000
_cell.length_b   1.000
_cell.length_c   1.000
_cell.angle_alpha   90.00
_cell.angle_beta   90.00
_cell.angle_gamma   90.00
#
_symmetry.space_group_name_H-M   'P 1'
#
loop_
_entity.id
_entity.type
_entity.pdbx_description
1 polymer ?
#
loop_
_entity_poly.entity_id
_entity_poly.type
_entity_poly.pdbx_seq_one_letter_code
_entity_poly.pdbx_strand_id
1 'polypeptide(L)'
;NKNKWHYELHNIRQGKDERVDEYFARFKRLLAKVDPEKVLPEEYTTRMYISGLEEEIAMLVVLENTNILADAVTGGLWFSQEPPDR
;
A
#
# COMPACT_ATOMS: atom_id res chain seq x y z
N ASN A 1 13.80 -5.29 -15.02
CA ASN A 1 13.72 -4.29 -13.92
C ASN A 1 12.31 -3.89 -13.54
N LYS A 2 11.40 -3.60 -14.48
CA LYS A 2 10.01 -3.17 -14.17
C LYS A 2 9.28 -4.17 -13.24
N ASN A 3 9.29 -5.46 -13.55
CA ASN A 3 8.64 -6.50 -12.72
C ASN A 3 9.18 -6.56 -11.28
N LYS A 4 10.47 -6.27 -11.09
CA LYS A 4 11.09 -6.23 -9.75
C LYS A 4 10.53 -5.06 -8.94
N TRP A 5 10.39 -3.87 -9.54
CA TRP A 5 9.85 -2.70 -8.84
C TRP A 5 8.36 -2.84 -8.55
N HIS A 6 7.58 -3.46 -9.45
CA HIS A 6 6.19 -3.81 -9.16
C HIS A 6 6.11 -4.75 -7.94
N TYR A 7 6.92 -5.81 -7.93
CA TYR A 7 6.96 -6.74 -6.80
C TYR A 7 7.37 -6.03 -5.50
N GLU A 8 8.41 -5.20 -5.52
CA GLU A 8 8.85 -4.43 -4.35
C GLU A 8 7.77 -3.46 -3.86
N LEU A 9 7.06 -2.78 -4.77
CA LEU A 9 5.99 -1.86 -4.43
C LEU A 9 4.78 -2.57 -3.80
N HIS A 10 4.42 -3.76 -4.27
CA HIS A 10 3.31 -4.54 -3.69
C HIS A 10 3.64 -5.19 -2.35
N ASN A 11 4.93 -5.38 -2.04
CA ASN A 11 5.38 -6.01 -0.80
C ASN A 11 5.99 -5.02 0.19
N ILE A 12 6.01 -3.72 -0.13
CA ILE A 12 6.57 -2.71 0.76
C ILE A 12 5.70 -2.63 2.02
N ARG A 13 6.36 -2.67 3.17
CA ARG A 13 5.76 -2.46 4.48
C ARG A 13 6.62 -1.52 5.29
N GLN A 14 6.00 -0.75 6.18
CA GLN A 14 6.66 0.02 7.20
C GLN A 14 7.41 -0.94 8.14
N GLY A 15 8.67 -0.63 8.42
CA GLY A 15 9.44 -1.38 9.41
C GLY A 15 8.96 -1.11 10.83
N LYS A 16 9.17 -2.06 11.75
CA LYS A 16 8.72 -1.98 13.16
C LYS A 16 9.17 -0.70 13.89
N ASP A 17 10.38 -0.21 13.59
CA ASP A 17 10.96 1.00 14.18
C ASP A 17 11.11 2.14 13.15
N GLU A 18 10.50 1.98 11.97
CA GLU A 18 10.59 2.96 10.90
C GLU A 18 9.52 4.05 11.09
N ARG A 19 9.91 5.31 10.95
CA ARG A 19 8.95 6.41 11.00
C ARG A 19 8.08 6.43 9.74
N VAL A 20 6.85 6.90 9.88
CA VAL A 20 5.87 6.96 8.78
C VAL A 20 6.38 7.78 7.59
N ASP A 21 7.12 8.87 7.84
CA ASP A 21 7.71 9.70 6.79
C ASP A 21 8.88 9.02 6.05
N GLU A 22 9.66 8.19 6.75
CA GLU A 22 10.71 7.36 6.16
C GLU A 22 10.10 6.29 5.25
N TYR A 23 9.05 5.61 5.72
CA TYR A 23 8.28 4.66 4.93
C TYR A 23 7.66 5.32 3.70
N PHE A 24 7.00 6.47 3.88
CA PHE A 24 6.41 7.25 2.79
C PHE A 24 7.46 7.65 1.74
N ALA A 25 8.66 8.05 2.17
CA ALA A 25 9.75 8.38 1.26
C ALA A 25 10.18 7.17 0.42
N ARG A 26 10.24 5.96 1.01
CA ARG A 26 10.53 4.72 0.27
C ARG A 26 9.41 4.36 -0.69
N PHE A 27 8.16 4.41 -0.23
CA PHE A 27 6.96 4.15 -1.04
C PHE A 27 6.95 5.05 -2.29
N LYS A 28 7.11 6.36 -2.12
CA LYS A 28 7.16 7.33 -3.22
C LYS A 28 8.28 7.03 -4.23
N ARG A 29 9.47 6.64 -3.74
CA ARG A 29 10.60 6.30 -4.62
C ARG A 29 10.33 5.06 -5.45
N LEU A 30 9.61 4.08 -4.91
CA LEU A 30 9.21 2.88 -5.65
C LEU A 30 8.06 3.18 -6.62
N LEU A 31 7.06 3.94 -6.18
CA LEU A 31 5.95 4.36 -7.04
C LEU A 31 6.45 5.14 -8.26
N ALA A 32 7.40 6.07 -8.09
CA ALA A 32 7.96 6.82 -9.21
C ALA A 32 8.73 5.96 -10.24
N LYS A 33 9.20 4.76 -9.84
CA LYS A 33 9.85 3.80 -10.73
C LYS A 33 8.84 2.92 -11.46
N VAL A 34 7.72 2.63 -10.82
CA VAL A 34 6.64 1.78 -11.34
C VAL A 34 5.71 2.57 -12.26
N ASP A 35 5.37 3.78 -11.86
CA ASP A 35 4.43 4.69 -12.50
C ASP A 35 5.03 6.09 -12.67
N PRO A 36 6.05 6.24 -13.55
CA PRO A 36 6.70 7.53 -13.79
C PRO A 36 5.76 8.57 -14.43
N GLU A 37 4.74 8.11 -15.16
CA GLU A 37 3.77 8.94 -15.86
C GLU A 37 2.54 9.28 -14.99
N LYS A 38 2.48 8.77 -13.74
CA LYS A 38 1.36 8.99 -12.80
C LYS A 38 0.01 8.59 -13.39
N VAL A 39 -0.04 7.44 -14.05
CA VAL A 39 -1.23 6.88 -14.70
C VAL A 39 -2.10 6.13 -13.68
N LEU A 40 -1.53 5.67 -12.56
CA LEU A 40 -2.29 4.99 -11.53
C LEU A 40 -3.23 5.96 -10.80
N PRO A 41 -4.48 5.56 -10.51
CA PRO A 41 -5.41 6.38 -9.74
C PRO A 41 -4.84 6.73 -8.35
N GLU A 42 -5.02 7.97 -7.94
CA GLU A 42 -4.55 8.47 -6.63
C GLU A 42 -5.11 7.63 -5.47
N GLU A 43 -6.40 7.29 -5.55
CA GLU A 43 -7.09 6.45 -4.57
C GLU A 43 -6.44 5.07 -4.44
N TYR A 44 -6.05 4.47 -5.56
CA TYR A 44 -5.37 3.17 -5.58
C TYR A 44 -4.00 3.25 -4.88
N THR A 45 -3.20 4.26 -5.21
CA THR A 45 -1.89 4.45 -4.58
C THR A 45 -2.00 4.79 -3.09
N THR A 46 -3.07 5.50 -2.68
CA THR A 46 -3.38 5.79 -1.28
C THR A 46 -3.70 4.52 -0.52
N ARG A 47 -4.55 3.65 -1.06
CA ARG A 47 -4.86 2.35 -0.45
C ARG A 47 -3.60 1.50 -0.28
N MET A 48 -2.75 1.43 -1.31
CA MET A 48 -1.48 0.70 -1.22
C MET A 48 -0.58 1.23 -0.11
N TYR A 49 -0.46 2.55 0.01
CA TYR A 49 0.34 3.17 1.07
C TYR A 49 -0.19 2.77 2.46
N ILE A 50 -1.50 2.90 2.68
CA ILE A 50 -2.16 2.59 3.96
C ILE A 50 -2.03 1.11 4.31
N SER A 51 -2.21 0.20 3.33
CA SER A 51 -2.07 -1.25 3.54
C SER A 51 -0.65 -1.69 3.93
N GLY A 52 0.36 -0.87 3.63
CA GLY A 52 1.74 -1.14 4.03
C GLY A 52 2.15 -0.46 5.35
N LEU A 53 1.30 0.34 5.99
CA LEU A 53 1.58 0.90 7.32
C LEU A 53 1.61 -0.21 8.39
N GLU A 54 2.38 0.02 9.44
CA GLU A 54 2.42 -0.86 10.61
C GLU A 54 1.06 -0.84 11.32
N GLU A 55 0.62 -2.00 11.82
CA GLU A 55 -0.78 -2.26 12.18
C GLU A 55 -1.31 -1.27 13.24
N GLU A 56 -0.48 -0.88 14.22
CA GLU A 56 -0.86 0.07 15.27
C GLU A 56 -1.05 1.50 14.71
N ILE A 57 -0.22 1.90 13.74
CA ILE A 57 -0.32 3.20 13.07
C ILE A 57 -1.46 3.22 12.05
N ALA A 58 -1.66 2.11 11.34
CA ALA A 58 -2.76 1.94 10.41
C ALA A 58 -4.09 2.14 11.15
N MET A 59 -4.27 1.55 12.33
CA MET A 59 -5.46 1.77 13.15
C MET A 59 -5.67 3.25 13.53
N LEU A 60 -4.63 4.00 13.88
CA LEU A 60 -4.75 5.43 14.22
C LEU A 60 -5.16 6.29 13.03
N VAL A 61 -4.52 6.11 11.87
CA VAL A 61 -4.85 6.85 10.62
C VAL A 61 -6.29 6.59 10.18
N VAL A 62 -6.73 5.35 10.36
CA VAL A 62 -8.06 4.85 10.00
C VAL A 62 -9.14 5.35 10.99
N LEU A 63 -8.81 5.51 12.27
CA LEU A 63 -9.70 6.11 13.28
C LEU A 63 -9.85 7.63 13.10
N GLU A 64 -8.79 8.33 12.70
CA GLU A 64 -8.84 9.78 12.41
C GLU A 64 -9.51 10.11 11.06
N ASN A 65 -9.55 9.16 10.11
CA ASN A 65 -10.22 9.29 8.82
C ASN A 65 -11.29 8.22 8.62
N THR A 66 -12.48 8.43 9.21
CA THR A 66 -13.66 7.55 9.14
C THR A 66 -14.17 7.21 7.74
N ASN A 67 -13.73 7.92 6.69
CA ASN A 67 -14.07 7.62 5.30
C ASN A 67 -13.23 6.48 4.67
N ILE A 68 -12.11 6.09 5.28
CA ILE A 68 -11.20 5.05 4.73
C ILE A 68 -11.60 3.64 5.21
N LEU A 69 -12.23 3.53 6.39
CA LEU A 69 -12.71 2.26 6.96
C LEU A 69 -13.74 1.54 6.10
N ALA A 70 -14.69 2.29 5.53
CA ALA A 70 -15.73 1.73 4.67
C ALA A 70 -15.15 0.94 3.49
N ASP A 71 -13.93 1.29 3.11
CA ASP A 71 -13.22 0.77 1.95
C ASP A 71 -12.19 -0.31 2.31
N ALA A 72 -11.52 -0.18 3.45
CA ALA A 72 -10.57 -1.18 3.95
C ALA A 72 -11.28 -2.43 4.53
N VAL A 73 -12.42 -2.26 5.21
CA VAL A 73 -13.18 -3.38 5.80
C VAL A 73 -13.87 -4.21 4.71
N THR A 74 -14.30 -3.59 3.59
CA THR A 74 -14.87 -4.32 2.45
C THR A 74 -13.80 -4.99 1.57
N GLY A 75 -12.56 -4.49 1.57
CA GLY A 75 -11.43 -5.07 0.82
C GLY A 75 -10.77 -6.31 1.46
N GLY A 76 -11.08 -6.61 2.73
CA GLY A 76 -10.46 -7.71 3.50
C GLY A 76 -10.77 -9.14 3.05
N LEU A 77 -11.49 -9.34 1.94
CA LEU A 77 -11.83 -10.66 1.38
C LEU A 77 -10.98 -11.06 0.16
N TRP A 78 -10.03 -10.24 -0.29
CA TRP A 78 -9.30 -10.50 -1.54
C TRP A 78 -8.09 -11.44 -1.43
N PHE A 79 -7.70 -11.89 -0.24
CA PHE A 79 -6.59 -12.85 -0.08
C PHE A 79 -6.98 -14.33 -0.20
N SER A 80 -8.21 -14.65 -0.64
CA SER A 80 -8.67 -16.03 -0.87
C SER A 80 -8.84 -16.42 -2.35
N GLN A 81 -7.98 -15.94 -3.25
CA GLN A 81 -7.82 -16.62 -4.54
C GLN A 81 -6.44 -17.26 -4.63
N GLU A 82 -6.44 -18.59 -4.50
CA GLU A 82 -5.38 -19.45 -5.02
C GLU A 82 -5.10 -19.07 -6.48
N PRO A 83 -3.82 -19.11 -6.91
CA PRO A 83 -3.48 -18.78 -8.30
C PRO A 83 -4.22 -19.73 -9.25
N PRO A 84 -4.78 -19.25 -10.38
CA PRO A 84 -5.34 -20.15 -11.37
C PRO A 84 -4.21 -21.06 -11.87
N ASP A 85 -4.41 -22.37 -11.70
CA ASP A 85 -3.60 -23.38 -12.36
C ASP A 85 -3.61 -23.14 -13.88
N ARG A 86 -2.44 -23.40 -14.47
CA ARG A 86 -2.08 -23.17 -15.88
C ARG A 86 -3.13 -23.58 -16.91
#